data_AF-A0A2M7GBI1-F1
#
_entry.id   AF-A0A2M7GBI1-F1
#
_cell.length_a   1.000
_cell.length_b   1.000
_cell.length_c   1.000
_cell.angle_alpha   90.00
_cell.angle_beta   90.00
_cell.angle_gamma   90.00
#
_symmetry.space_group_name_H-M   'P 1'
#
loop_
_entity.id
_entity.type
_entity.pdbx_description
1 polymer ?
#
loop_
_entity_poly.entity_id
_entity_poly.type
_entity_poly.pdbx_seq_one_letter_code
_entity_poly.pdbx_strand_id
1 'polypeptide(L)'
;MAFLHANLAKFDTTAAEMDARLRARLSLGELFALTLALCSVGIFLWVHGQLHIQPFDYNVYVKTAEGDLLQFYYADWVLPVLWLWARIPYWWGYVLWDILNILCLFLAARIFGGNTTLALLTFQMFYALFLGQIIGILVGGLALGWWAIAHRRWRLAGLGFFLASTKFQIGIPFGLLLWLSAKVTWSERLRILVLPAILAGLSLIWRPNWPLDLLTRIQHVPPYDWGSISLWRWIGPAALVLWLLPLLLPLPRERRFLALAAACPLVIPYFQSADLLTLYALPVGWLPVLLGNLGFLFFEYGFQALRWLWIVPMSVYLAILLPAVYRAIRDKIFARRGNDR
;
A
#
# COMPACT_ATOMS: atom_id res chain seq x y z
N MET A 1 20.74 -8.06 -12.79
CA MET A 1 19.77 -7.44 -13.74
C MET A 1 18.84 -8.47 -14.38
N ALA A 2 19.35 -9.51 -15.07
CA ALA A 2 18.50 -10.53 -15.71
C ALA A 2 17.47 -11.20 -14.77
N PHE A 3 17.84 -11.39 -13.50
CA PHE A 3 16.98 -11.98 -12.49
C PHE A 3 15.77 -11.10 -12.09
N LEU A 4 15.93 -9.77 -12.02
CA LEU A 4 14.83 -8.85 -11.74
C LEU A 4 13.84 -8.80 -12.91
N HIS A 5 14.32 -9.02 -14.14
CA HIS A 5 13.48 -8.94 -15.34
C HIS A 5 12.49 -10.10 -15.50
N ALA A 6 12.82 -11.30 -15.02
CA ALA A 6 11.95 -12.47 -15.19
C ALA A 6 10.63 -12.36 -14.40
N ASN A 7 10.64 -11.66 -13.26
CA ASN A 7 9.50 -11.66 -12.32
C ASN A 7 8.61 -10.40 -12.37
N LEU A 8 9.07 -9.31 -13.00
CA LEU A 8 8.29 -8.05 -13.13
C LEU A 8 7.17 -8.14 -14.20
N ALA A 9 6.79 -9.35 -14.64
CA ALA A 9 6.26 -9.55 -16.00
C ALA A 9 4.72 -9.59 -16.14
N LYS A 10 3.92 -9.70 -15.07
CA LYS A 10 2.46 -9.87 -15.24
C LYS A 10 1.63 -9.16 -14.17
N PHE A 11 1.51 -7.84 -14.30
CA PHE A 11 0.49 -7.08 -13.56
C PHE A 11 -0.87 -7.06 -14.32
N ASP A 12 -0.85 -7.21 -15.64
CA ASP A 12 -2.04 -7.29 -16.49
C ASP A 12 -2.63 -8.69 -16.43
N THR A 13 -3.50 -8.90 -15.46
CA THR A 13 -4.03 -10.22 -15.12
C THR A 13 -5.50 -10.27 -15.46
N THR A 14 -5.90 -11.35 -16.13
CA THR A 14 -7.32 -11.56 -16.44
C THR A 14 -8.07 -11.95 -15.17
N ALA A 15 -9.39 -11.76 -15.15
CA ALA A 15 -10.26 -12.22 -14.07
C ALA A 15 -10.03 -13.71 -13.75
N ALA A 16 -9.92 -14.54 -14.80
CA ALA A 16 -9.66 -15.98 -14.66
C ALA A 16 -8.30 -16.28 -14.01
N GLU A 17 -7.25 -15.53 -14.34
CA GLU A 17 -5.94 -15.72 -13.71
C GLU A 17 -5.91 -15.30 -12.23
N MET A 18 -6.66 -14.25 -11.87
CA MET A 18 -6.81 -13.85 -10.46
C MET A 18 -7.55 -14.94 -9.68
N ASP A 19 -8.66 -15.43 -10.22
CA ASP A 19 -9.45 -16.48 -9.61
C ASP A 19 -8.68 -17.80 -9.49
N ALA A 20 -7.88 -18.14 -10.49
CA ALA A 20 -7.00 -19.31 -10.44
C ALA A 20 -5.99 -19.21 -9.29
N ARG A 21 -5.38 -18.03 -9.08
CA ARG A 21 -4.46 -17.78 -7.96
C ARG A 21 -5.14 -17.81 -6.60
N LEU A 22 -6.35 -17.27 -6.49
CA LEU A 22 -7.14 -17.32 -5.26
C LEU A 22 -7.53 -18.75 -4.88
N ARG A 23 -7.89 -19.58 -5.87
CA ARG A 23 -8.28 -20.99 -5.67
C ARG A 23 -7.10 -21.96 -5.57
N ALA A 24 -5.90 -21.53 -5.94
CA ALA A 24 -4.71 -22.36 -5.84
C ALA A 24 -4.46 -22.79 -4.39
N ARG A 25 -4.03 -24.05 -4.21
CA ARG A 25 -3.64 -24.57 -2.90
C ARG A 25 -2.54 -23.68 -2.29
N LEU A 26 -2.51 -23.61 -0.96
CA LEU A 26 -1.43 -22.92 -0.26
C LEU A 26 -0.12 -23.63 -0.58
N SER A 27 0.87 -22.86 -1.04
CA SER A 27 2.25 -23.35 -1.06
C SER A 27 2.76 -23.54 0.38
N LEU A 28 3.80 -24.36 0.57
CA LEU A 28 4.43 -24.54 1.89
C LEU A 28 4.91 -23.21 2.48
N GLY A 29 5.44 -22.32 1.63
CA GLY A 29 5.86 -20.98 2.06
C GLY A 29 4.68 -20.13 2.54
N GLU A 30 3.56 -20.14 1.83
CA GLU A 30 2.36 -19.41 2.26
C GLU A 30 1.79 -19.96 3.56
N LEU A 31 1.72 -21.28 3.71
CA LEU A 31 1.25 -21.92 4.94
C LEU A 31 2.15 -21.56 6.12
N PHE A 32 3.47 -21.62 5.93
CA PHE A 32 4.44 -21.23 6.95
C PHE A 32 4.29 -19.74 7.32
N ALA A 33 4.23 -18.86 6.33
CA ALA A 33 4.14 -17.42 6.55
C ALA A 33 2.82 -17.01 7.23
N LEU A 34 1.69 -17.60 6.83
CA LEU A 34 0.40 -17.40 7.49
C LEU A 34 0.44 -17.88 8.94
N THR A 35 0.93 -19.10 9.17
CA THR A 35 1.06 -19.65 10.53
C THR A 35 1.93 -18.75 11.38
N LEU A 36 3.10 -18.33 10.89
CA LEU A 36 4.00 -17.46 11.64
C LEU A 36 3.37 -16.10 11.95
N ALA A 37 2.75 -15.45 10.96
CA ALA A 37 2.08 -14.17 11.16
C ALA A 37 0.95 -14.27 12.20
N LEU A 38 0.14 -15.33 12.15
CA LEU A 38 -0.93 -15.59 13.14
C LEU A 38 -0.36 -15.88 14.54
N CYS A 39 0.69 -16.70 14.64
CA CYS A 39 1.38 -16.95 15.91
C CYS A 39 1.98 -15.66 16.49
N SER A 40 2.51 -14.77 15.66
CA SER A 40 3.04 -13.47 16.09
C SER A 40 1.99 -12.58 16.73
N VAL A 41 0.72 -12.63 16.32
CA VAL A 41 -0.37 -11.91 17.02
C VAL A 41 -0.48 -12.37 18.47
N GLY A 42 -0.41 -13.68 18.72
CA GLY A 42 -0.41 -14.24 20.07
C GLY A 42 0.82 -13.84 20.89
N ILE A 43 2.00 -13.83 20.26
CA ILE A 43 3.25 -13.37 20.89
C ILE A 43 3.14 -11.88 21.25
N PHE A 44 2.66 -11.03 20.34
CA PHE A 44 2.53 -9.60 20.59
C PHE A 44 1.49 -9.30 21.66
N LEU A 45 0.37 -10.03 21.69
CA LEU A 45 -0.60 -9.94 22.78
C LEU A 45 0.05 -10.25 24.14
N TRP A 46 0.86 -11.29 24.22
CA TRP A 46 1.61 -11.63 25.43
C TRP A 46 2.62 -10.54 25.81
N VAL A 47 3.39 -10.01 24.84
CA VAL A 47 4.36 -8.91 25.07
C VAL A 47 3.67 -7.65 25.58
N HIS A 48 2.56 -7.23 24.95
CA HIS A 48 1.76 -6.07 25.39
C HIS A 48 1.28 -6.24 26.84
N GLY A 49 0.86 -7.46 27.21
CA GLY A 49 0.47 -7.80 28.58
C GLY A 49 1.63 -7.73 29.59
N GLN A 50 2.81 -8.23 29.23
CA GLN A 50 3.99 -8.24 30.12
C GLN A 50 4.61 -6.86 30.31
N LEU A 51 4.68 -6.06 29.24
CA LEU A 51 5.33 -4.75 29.25
C LEU A 51 4.35 -3.61 29.59
N HIS A 52 3.06 -3.91 29.75
CA HIS A 52 2.00 -2.91 29.97
C HIS A 52 1.97 -1.81 28.91
N ILE A 53 2.33 -2.15 27.67
CA ILE A 53 2.28 -1.25 26.52
C ILE A 53 1.02 -1.55 25.71
N GLN A 54 0.43 -0.51 25.13
CA GLN A 54 -0.73 -0.65 24.26
C GLN A 54 -0.29 -0.60 22.80
N PRO A 55 -0.96 -1.36 21.90
CA PRO A 55 -0.76 -1.20 20.46
C PRO A 55 -1.17 0.21 20.04
N PHE A 56 -0.18 1.05 19.72
CA PHE A 56 -0.36 2.50 19.60
C PHE A 56 -1.43 2.89 18.58
N ASP A 57 -1.32 2.38 17.35
CA ASP A 57 -2.24 2.75 16.27
C ASP A 57 -3.66 2.19 16.51
N TYR A 58 -3.76 0.97 17.04
CA TYR A 58 -5.04 0.39 17.42
C TYR A 58 -5.74 1.20 18.51
N ASN A 59 -5.00 1.65 19.53
CA ASN A 59 -5.52 2.51 20.58
C ASN A 59 -6.04 3.85 20.02
N VAL A 60 -5.31 4.44 19.05
CA VAL A 60 -5.78 5.64 18.35
C VAL A 60 -7.13 5.36 17.67
N TYR A 61 -7.30 4.23 17.00
CA TYR A 61 -8.58 3.89 16.35
C TYR A 61 -9.74 3.73 17.34
N VAL A 62 -9.51 3.09 18.49
CA VAL A 62 -10.53 2.92 19.55
C VAL A 62 -10.91 4.29 20.16
N LYS A 63 -9.93 5.12 20.52
CA LYS A 63 -10.18 6.47 21.05
C LYS A 63 -10.89 7.38 20.05
N THR A 64 -10.55 7.25 18.77
CA THR A 64 -11.21 7.97 17.67
C THR A 64 -12.70 7.60 17.61
N ALA A 65 -13.04 6.32 17.81
CA ALA A 65 -14.43 5.87 17.86
C ALA A 65 -15.23 6.48 19.03
N GLU A 66 -14.54 6.91 20.09
CA GLU A 66 -15.09 7.58 21.28
C GLU A 66 -15.07 9.12 21.16
N GLY A 67 -14.56 9.66 20.04
CA GLY A 67 -14.55 11.08 19.73
C GLY A 67 -13.20 11.79 19.93
N ASP A 68 -12.17 11.11 20.42
CA ASP A 68 -10.81 11.67 20.48
C ASP A 68 -10.10 11.50 19.13
N LEU A 69 -10.15 12.56 18.35
CA LEU A 69 -9.57 12.58 17.01
C LEU A 69 -8.13 13.13 16.98
N LEU A 70 -7.52 13.49 18.13
CA LEU A 70 -6.29 14.30 18.18
C LEU A 70 -5.12 13.74 17.35
N GLN A 71 -4.99 12.42 17.28
CA GLN A 71 -3.93 11.72 16.54
C GLN A 71 -4.45 10.94 15.31
N PHE A 72 -5.69 11.22 14.90
CA PHE A 72 -6.34 10.55 13.80
C PHE A 72 -6.21 11.38 12.51
N TYR A 73 -5.47 10.87 11.53
CA TYR A 73 -5.21 11.58 10.25
C TYR A 73 -5.81 10.88 9.03
N TYR A 74 -6.84 10.08 9.26
CA TYR A 74 -7.54 9.31 8.23
C TYR A 74 -8.84 10.01 7.87
N ALA A 75 -9.50 9.55 6.80
CA ALA A 75 -10.80 10.08 6.42
C ALA A 75 -11.90 9.71 7.43
N ASP A 76 -12.69 10.68 7.86
CA ASP A 76 -13.73 10.48 8.88
C ASP A 76 -14.88 9.59 8.42
N TRP A 77 -14.94 9.23 7.14
CA TRP A 77 -15.92 8.26 6.66
C TRP A 77 -15.71 6.84 7.21
N VAL A 78 -14.55 6.52 7.80
CA VAL A 78 -14.32 5.24 8.46
C VAL A 78 -14.88 5.19 9.89
N LEU A 79 -15.25 6.34 10.47
CA LEU A 79 -15.71 6.41 11.85
C LEU A 79 -16.88 5.49 12.19
N PRO A 80 -17.90 5.28 11.33
CA PRO A 80 -18.97 4.33 11.64
C PRO A 80 -18.45 2.89 11.78
N VAL A 81 -17.42 2.52 11.01
CA VAL A 81 -16.77 1.22 11.11
C VAL A 81 -15.98 1.13 12.41
N LEU A 82 -15.21 2.16 12.76
CA LEU A 82 -14.45 2.20 14.02
C LEU A 82 -15.38 2.18 15.24
N TRP A 83 -16.54 2.86 15.17
CA TRP A 83 -17.55 2.86 16.21
C TRP A 83 -18.16 1.48 16.46
N LEU A 84 -18.46 0.73 15.39
CA LEU A 84 -18.88 -0.67 15.53
C LEU A 84 -17.74 -1.53 16.12
N TRP A 85 -16.51 -1.29 15.67
CA TRP A 85 -15.34 -2.04 16.12
C TRP A 85 -15.05 -1.84 17.61
N ALA A 86 -15.19 -0.62 18.11
CA ALA A 86 -14.98 -0.27 19.51
C ALA A 86 -15.98 -0.95 20.48
N ARG A 87 -17.03 -1.60 19.98
CA ARG A 87 -17.96 -2.41 20.80
C ARG A 87 -17.39 -3.79 21.16
N ILE A 88 -16.35 -4.23 20.48
CA ILE A 88 -15.65 -5.48 20.76
C ILE A 88 -14.69 -5.23 21.93
N PRO A 89 -14.58 -6.14 22.92
CA PRO A 89 -13.62 -5.95 24.00
C PRO A 89 -12.21 -5.76 23.45
N TYR A 90 -11.48 -4.78 24.02
CA TYR A 90 -10.26 -4.22 23.43
C TYR A 90 -9.30 -5.24 22.82
N TRP A 91 -8.88 -6.25 23.60
CA TRP A 91 -7.91 -7.26 23.16
C TRP A 91 -8.46 -8.23 22.11
N TRP A 92 -9.75 -8.58 22.19
CA TRP A 92 -10.40 -9.38 21.15
C TRP A 92 -10.50 -8.59 19.84
N GLY A 93 -10.83 -7.30 19.93
CA GLY A 93 -10.85 -6.42 18.78
C GLY A 93 -9.46 -6.27 18.16
N TYR A 94 -8.40 -6.14 18.97
CA TYR A 94 -7.01 -6.08 18.47
C TYR A 94 -6.63 -7.37 17.72
N VAL A 95 -6.90 -8.55 18.30
CA VAL A 95 -6.62 -9.84 17.65
C VAL A 95 -7.38 -9.99 16.32
N LEU A 96 -8.68 -9.68 16.31
CA LEU A 96 -9.49 -9.75 15.09
C LEU A 96 -8.99 -8.78 14.02
N TRP A 97 -8.55 -7.59 14.43
CA TRP A 97 -8.04 -6.54 13.54
C TRP A 97 -6.76 -7.00 12.84
N ASP A 98 -5.86 -7.60 13.59
CA ASP A 98 -4.60 -8.14 13.09
C ASP A 98 -4.82 -9.35 12.16
N ILE A 99 -5.75 -10.25 12.51
CA ILE A 99 -6.15 -11.34 11.62
C ILE A 99 -6.68 -10.79 10.29
N LEU A 100 -7.54 -9.76 10.32
CA LEU A 100 -8.02 -9.11 9.10
C LEU A 100 -6.89 -8.50 8.27
N ASN A 101 -5.91 -7.84 8.91
CA ASN A 101 -4.74 -7.33 8.21
C ASN A 101 -3.95 -8.44 7.50
N ILE A 102 -3.70 -9.57 8.17
CA ILE A 102 -3.02 -10.74 7.59
C ILE A 102 -3.78 -11.27 6.37
N LEU A 103 -5.08 -11.52 6.54
CA LEU A 103 -5.92 -12.11 5.48
C LEU A 103 -6.06 -11.17 4.28
N CYS A 104 -6.25 -9.87 4.52
CA CYS A 104 -6.35 -8.88 3.46
C CYS A 104 -5.03 -8.72 2.68
N LEU A 105 -3.88 -8.71 3.36
CA LEU A 105 -2.58 -8.68 2.67
C LEU A 105 -2.32 -9.96 1.88
N PHE A 106 -2.64 -11.13 2.47
CA PHE A 106 -2.52 -12.43 1.81
C PHE A 106 -3.34 -12.48 0.51
N LEU A 107 -4.61 -12.08 0.56
CA LEU A 107 -5.49 -12.01 -0.60
C LEU A 107 -4.98 -10.99 -1.63
N ALA A 108 -4.51 -9.83 -1.16
CA ALA A 108 -3.98 -8.79 -2.05
C ALA A 108 -2.76 -9.25 -2.84
N ALA A 109 -1.80 -9.89 -2.17
CA ALA A 109 -0.62 -10.44 -2.83
C ALA A 109 -1.01 -11.46 -3.91
N ARG A 110 -1.96 -12.36 -3.62
CA ARG A 110 -2.47 -13.32 -4.63
C ARG A 110 -3.17 -12.63 -5.80
N ILE A 111 -4.04 -11.65 -5.55
CA ILE A 111 -4.76 -10.90 -6.60
C ILE A 111 -3.79 -10.15 -7.52
N PHE A 112 -2.81 -9.44 -6.94
CA PHE A 112 -1.83 -8.69 -7.71
C PHE A 112 -0.72 -9.57 -8.32
N GLY A 113 -0.57 -10.82 -7.87
CA GLY A 113 0.51 -11.71 -8.29
C GLY A 113 1.84 -11.44 -7.62
N GLY A 114 1.84 -10.78 -6.46
CA GLY A 114 3.01 -10.63 -5.61
C GLY A 114 3.43 -11.94 -4.94
N ASN A 115 4.59 -11.90 -4.27
CA ASN A 115 5.07 -13.04 -3.48
C ASN A 115 4.43 -12.99 -2.08
N THR A 116 3.34 -13.72 -1.91
CA THR A 116 2.56 -13.77 -0.67
C THR A 116 3.40 -14.13 0.56
N THR A 117 4.25 -15.15 0.45
CA THR A 117 5.15 -15.60 1.53
C THR A 117 6.03 -14.44 2.00
N LEU A 118 6.70 -13.76 1.07
CA LEU A 118 7.61 -12.69 1.41
C LEU A 118 6.87 -11.45 1.93
N ALA A 119 5.70 -11.11 1.37
CA ALA A 119 4.90 -9.98 1.84
C ALA A 119 4.51 -10.13 3.32
N LEU A 120 4.12 -11.34 3.74
CA LEU A 120 3.78 -11.67 5.13
C LEU A 120 4.99 -11.76 6.06
N LEU A 121 6.17 -12.14 5.54
CA LEU A 121 7.42 -12.29 6.31
C LEU A 121 8.29 -11.04 6.29
N THR A 122 7.69 -9.86 6.12
CA THR A 122 8.40 -8.57 6.16
C THR A 122 8.36 -7.96 7.55
N PHE A 123 9.41 -7.22 7.91
CA PHE A 123 9.40 -6.34 9.08
C PHE A 123 8.14 -5.47 9.15
N GLN A 124 7.69 -4.93 8.01
CA GLN A 124 6.54 -4.05 7.92
C GLN A 124 5.25 -4.74 8.31
N MET A 125 5.10 -6.04 7.99
CA MET A 125 3.96 -6.83 8.45
C MET A 125 3.99 -7.01 9.95
N PHE A 126 5.13 -7.43 10.53
CA PHE A 126 5.25 -7.61 11.97
C PHE A 126 5.08 -6.29 12.73
N TYR A 127 5.60 -5.18 12.19
CA TYR A 127 5.43 -3.84 12.74
C TYR A 127 3.95 -3.41 12.71
N ALA A 128 3.26 -3.67 11.60
CA ALA A 128 1.83 -3.38 11.47
C ALA A 128 1.00 -4.18 12.49
N LEU A 129 1.30 -5.47 12.68
CA LEU A 129 0.64 -6.28 13.70
C LEU A 129 0.94 -5.78 15.11
N PHE A 130 2.21 -5.55 15.44
CA PHE A 130 2.61 -5.11 16.78
C PHE A 130 1.93 -3.81 17.21
N LEU A 131 1.81 -2.83 16.31
CA LEU A 131 1.13 -1.56 16.61
C LEU A 131 -0.38 -1.58 16.34
N GLY A 132 -0.89 -2.61 15.65
CA GLY A 132 -2.28 -2.73 15.22
C GLY A 132 -2.67 -1.76 14.10
N GLN A 133 -1.81 -1.57 13.11
CA GLN A 133 -2.07 -0.72 11.95
C GLN A 133 -3.14 -1.30 11.01
N ILE A 134 -3.83 -0.43 10.26
CA ILE A 134 -4.88 -0.80 9.31
C ILE A 134 -4.36 -1.21 7.91
N ILE A 135 -3.05 -1.18 7.67
CA ILE A 135 -2.49 -1.16 6.30
C ILE A 135 -2.88 -2.40 5.49
N GLY A 136 -2.84 -3.59 6.08
CA GLY A 136 -3.24 -4.83 5.41
C GLY A 136 -4.68 -4.75 4.89
N ILE A 137 -5.60 -4.19 5.68
CA ILE A 137 -7.00 -3.95 5.29
C ILE A 137 -7.08 -2.98 4.11
N LEU A 138 -6.30 -1.88 4.13
CA LEU A 138 -6.28 -0.90 3.02
C LEU A 138 -5.76 -1.52 1.72
N VAL A 139 -4.69 -2.32 1.81
CA VAL A 139 -4.12 -3.05 0.67
C VAL A 139 -5.10 -4.10 0.15
N GLY A 140 -5.86 -4.76 1.05
CA GLY A 140 -7.01 -5.59 0.69
C GLY A 140 -8.11 -4.82 -0.04
N GLY A 141 -8.40 -3.57 0.37
CA GLY A 141 -9.32 -2.68 -0.33
C GLY A 141 -8.87 -2.36 -1.76
N LEU A 142 -7.58 -2.06 -1.97
CA LEU A 142 -7.01 -1.87 -3.30
C LEU A 142 -7.15 -3.13 -4.17
N ALA A 143 -6.86 -4.29 -3.58
CA ALA A 143 -6.97 -5.58 -4.27
C ALA A 143 -8.42 -5.94 -4.61
N LEU A 144 -9.37 -5.69 -3.70
CA LEU A 144 -10.80 -5.83 -3.96
C LEU A 144 -11.23 -4.91 -5.10
N GLY A 145 -10.75 -3.67 -5.10
CA GLY A 145 -10.92 -2.69 -6.17
C GLY A 145 -10.51 -3.27 -7.53
N TRP A 146 -9.27 -3.76 -7.61
CA TRP A 146 -8.69 -4.33 -8.82
C TRP A 146 -9.40 -5.61 -9.29
N TRP A 147 -9.65 -6.55 -8.37
CA TRP A 147 -10.37 -7.79 -8.66
C TRP A 147 -11.77 -7.51 -9.18
N ALA A 148 -12.49 -6.57 -8.57
CA ALA A 148 -13.83 -6.20 -8.99
C ALA A 148 -13.86 -5.51 -10.35
N ILE A 149 -12.85 -4.69 -10.69
CA ILE A 149 -12.70 -4.12 -12.04
C ILE A 149 -12.55 -5.24 -13.08
N ALA A 150 -11.67 -6.21 -12.82
CA ALA A 150 -11.46 -7.35 -13.73
C ALA A 150 -12.75 -8.16 -13.95
N HIS A 151 -13.60 -8.25 -12.92
CA HIS A 151 -14.90 -8.92 -12.95
C HIS A 151 -16.07 -8.02 -13.38
N ARG A 152 -15.81 -6.78 -13.78
CA ARG A 152 -16.82 -5.77 -14.14
C ARG A 152 -17.87 -5.50 -13.04
N ARG A 153 -17.49 -5.68 -11.77
CA ARG A 153 -18.33 -5.42 -10.57
C ARG A 153 -18.08 -4.00 -10.05
N TRP A 154 -18.56 -2.99 -10.78
CA TRP A 154 -18.21 -1.57 -10.55
C TRP A 154 -18.49 -1.06 -9.13
N ARG A 155 -19.61 -1.46 -8.53
CA ARG A 155 -19.96 -1.06 -7.14
C ARG A 155 -18.95 -1.60 -6.14
N LEU A 156 -18.55 -2.86 -6.30
CA LEU A 156 -17.57 -3.50 -5.44
C LEU A 156 -16.16 -2.91 -5.66
N ALA A 157 -15.83 -2.53 -6.89
CA ALA A 157 -14.61 -1.80 -7.19
C ALA A 157 -14.56 -0.45 -6.47
N GLY A 158 -15.67 0.28 -6.52
CA GLY A 158 -15.86 1.52 -5.79
C GLY A 158 -15.70 1.34 -4.29
N LEU A 159 -16.34 0.31 -3.71
CA LEU A 159 -16.19 -0.01 -2.28
C LEU A 159 -14.72 -0.28 -1.92
N GLY A 160 -14.00 -1.07 -2.73
CA GLY A 160 -12.57 -1.34 -2.50
C GLY A 160 -11.72 -0.06 -2.49
N PHE A 161 -11.90 0.82 -3.46
CA PHE A 161 -11.19 2.11 -3.49
C PHE A 161 -11.59 3.04 -2.36
N PHE A 162 -12.87 3.06 -1.99
CA PHE A 162 -13.34 3.84 -0.85
C PHE A 162 -12.67 3.37 0.45
N LEU A 163 -12.66 2.06 0.72
CA LEU A 163 -11.98 1.47 1.88
C LEU A 163 -10.49 1.83 1.90
N ALA A 164 -9.79 1.64 0.77
CA ALA A 164 -8.38 1.97 0.66
C ALA A 164 -8.10 3.47 0.91
N SER A 165 -8.96 4.35 0.39
CA SER A 165 -8.81 5.81 0.49
C SER A 165 -8.95 6.37 1.90
N THR A 166 -9.35 5.55 2.88
CA THR A 166 -9.33 5.89 4.30
C THR A 166 -7.98 6.43 4.75
N LYS A 167 -6.86 5.90 4.21
CA LYS A 167 -5.53 6.51 4.34
C LYS A 167 -5.13 7.13 3.00
N PHE A 168 -5.14 8.46 2.93
CA PHE A 168 -4.93 9.19 1.68
C PHE A 168 -3.59 8.89 1.01
N GLN A 169 -2.53 8.70 1.80
CA GLN A 169 -1.15 8.48 1.32
C GLN A 169 -0.99 7.14 0.58
N ILE A 170 -1.89 6.17 0.81
CA ILE A 170 -1.88 4.87 0.14
C ILE A 170 -3.05 4.79 -0.83
N GLY A 171 -4.27 4.96 -0.34
CA GLY A 171 -5.47 4.62 -1.09
C GLY A 171 -5.70 5.49 -2.31
N ILE A 172 -5.51 6.81 -2.21
CA ILE A 172 -5.70 7.73 -3.33
C ILE A 172 -4.67 7.46 -4.44
N PRO A 173 -3.35 7.53 -4.21
CA PRO A 173 -2.36 7.38 -5.28
C PRO A 173 -2.40 5.99 -5.90
N PHE A 174 -2.39 4.91 -5.11
CA PHE A 174 -2.43 3.56 -5.66
C PHE A 174 -3.79 3.25 -6.30
N GLY A 175 -4.90 3.70 -5.71
CA GLY A 175 -6.24 3.57 -6.29
C GLY A 175 -6.36 4.30 -7.63
N LEU A 176 -5.83 5.53 -7.73
CA LEU A 176 -5.76 6.29 -8.98
C LEU A 176 -4.92 5.57 -10.03
N LEU A 177 -3.75 5.06 -9.66
CA LEU A 177 -2.90 4.29 -10.57
C LEU A 177 -3.63 3.05 -11.10
N LEU A 178 -4.33 2.30 -10.24
CA LEU A 178 -5.13 1.13 -10.63
C LEU A 178 -6.29 1.53 -11.55
N TRP A 179 -7.05 2.55 -11.18
CA TRP A 179 -8.18 3.05 -11.96
C TRP A 179 -7.76 3.54 -13.35
N LEU A 180 -6.66 4.30 -13.44
CA LEU A 180 -6.08 4.73 -14.72
C LEU A 180 -5.46 3.57 -15.50
N SER A 181 -4.95 2.56 -14.80
CA SER A 181 -4.36 1.34 -15.37
C SER A 181 -5.36 0.21 -15.64
N ALA A 182 -6.66 0.45 -15.50
CA ALA A 182 -7.69 -0.52 -15.90
C ALA A 182 -7.96 -0.52 -17.42
N LYS A 183 -8.09 -1.72 -18.02
CA LYS A 183 -8.50 -1.93 -19.42
C LYS A 183 -10.04 -1.85 -19.60
N VAL A 184 -10.62 -0.73 -19.19
CA VAL A 184 -12.07 -0.48 -19.25
C VAL A 184 -12.35 0.88 -19.87
N THR A 185 -13.56 1.06 -20.40
CA THR A 185 -13.99 2.32 -21.03
C THR A 185 -14.10 3.45 -20.02
N TRP A 186 -14.04 4.71 -20.46
CA TRP A 186 -14.20 5.87 -19.58
C TRP A 186 -15.56 5.91 -18.86
N SER A 187 -16.63 5.44 -19.50
CA SER A 187 -17.95 5.32 -18.86
C SER A 187 -17.91 4.35 -17.69
N GLU A 188 -17.28 3.18 -17.85
CA GLU A 188 -17.10 2.20 -16.77
C GLU A 188 -16.20 2.73 -15.65
N ARG A 189 -15.14 3.50 -16.00
CA ARG A 189 -14.29 4.19 -15.03
C ARG A 189 -15.09 5.11 -14.12
N LEU A 190 -15.99 5.92 -14.68
CA LEU A 190 -16.84 6.82 -13.90
C LEU A 190 -17.85 6.06 -13.04
N ARG A 191 -18.39 4.92 -13.52
CA ARG A 191 -19.30 4.07 -12.73
C ARG A 191 -18.66 3.54 -11.45
N ILE A 192 -17.34 3.30 -11.44
CA ILE A 192 -16.61 2.87 -10.24
C ILE A 192 -16.63 3.96 -9.16
N LEU A 193 -16.62 5.24 -9.56
CA LEU A 193 -16.56 6.39 -8.64
C LEU A 193 -17.92 6.73 -8.02
N VAL A 194 -19.03 6.22 -8.56
CA VAL A 194 -20.38 6.53 -8.07
C VAL A 194 -20.54 6.16 -6.60
N LEU A 195 -20.15 4.95 -6.19
CA LEU A 195 -20.29 4.53 -4.80
C LEU A 195 -19.38 5.32 -3.84
N PRO A 196 -18.06 5.50 -4.11
CA PRO A 196 -17.21 6.39 -3.33
C PRO A 196 -17.77 7.80 -3.20
N ALA A 197 -18.29 8.38 -4.29
CA ALA A 197 -18.85 9.73 -4.29
C ALA A 197 -20.09 9.83 -3.40
N ILE A 198 -20.99 8.83 -3.45
CA ILE A 198 -22.16 8.76 -2.56
C ILE A 198 -21.71 8.66 -1.10
N LEU A 199 -20.78 7.74 -0.78
CA LEU A 199 -20.33 7.52 0.60
C LEU A 199 -19.56 8.72 1.16
N ALA A 200 -18.72 9.37 0.35
CA ALA A 200 -18.06 10.61 0.72
C ALA A 200 -19.06 11.76 0.87
N GLY A 201 -20.07 11.84 0.01
CA GLY A 201 -21.17 12.79 0.15
C GLY A 201 -21.94 12.59 1.46
N LEU A 202 -22.26 11.34 1.81
CA LEU A 202 -22.91 10.98 3.07
C LEU A 202 -22.03 11.32 4.29
N SER A 203 -20.71 11.13 4.20
CA SER A 203 -19.81 11.52 5.30
C SER A 203 -19.75 13.04 5.49
N LEU A 204 -19.84 13.82 4.41
CA LEU A 204 -19.96 15.27 4.47
C LEU A 204 -21.33 15.73 4.95
N ILE A 205 -22.42 15.02 4.66
CA ILE A 205 -23.74 15.34 5.24
C ILE A 205 -23.72 15.09 6.76
N TRP A 206 -23.09 14.00 7.20
CA TRP A 206 -23.01 13.66 8.62
C TRP A 206 -22.02 14.54 9.39
N ARG A 207 -20.86 14.86 8.80
CA ARG A 207 -19.82 15.72 9.39
C ARG A 207 -19.29 16.76 8.37
N PRO A 208 -20.01 17.84 8.08
CA PRO A 208 -19.68 18.77 6.99
C PRO A 208 -18.26 19.34 7.01
N ASN A 209 -17.71 19.59 8.19
CA ASN A 209 -16.43 20.26 8.35
C ASN A 209 -15.24 19.30 8.51
N TRP A 210 -15.43 17.98 8.47
CA TRP A 210 -14.35 17.03 8.77
C TRP A 210 -13.09 17.21 7.90
N PRO A 211 -13.15 17.59 6.60
CA PRO A 211 -11.93 17.83 5.83
C PRO A 211 -11.15 19.04 6.32
N LEU A 212 -11.85 20.09 6.77
CA LEU A 212 -11.24 21.29 7.35
C LEU A 212 -10.67 20.98 8.74
N ASP A 213 -11.42 20.25 9.57
CA ASP A 213 -10.97 19.81 10.90
C ASP A 213 -9.69 18.96 10.79
N LEU A 214 -9.64 18.05 9.81
CA LEU A 214 -8.46 17.25 9.51
C LEU A 214 -7.28 18.12 9.07
N LEU A 215 -7.50 19.09 8.19
CA LEU A 215 -6.45 20.01 7.75
C LEU A 215 -5.92 20.84 8.92
N THR A 216 -6.81 21.41 9.73
CA THR A 216 -6.46 22.14 10.95
C THR A 216 -5.66 21.26 11.89
N ARG A 217 -6.05 19.99 12.08
CA ARG A 217 -5.31 19.04 12.90
C ARG A 217 -3.91 18.79 12.36
N ILE A 218 -3.75 18.53 11.07
CA ILE A 218 -2.43 18.34 10.44
C ILE A 218 -1.53 19.57 10.63
N GLN A 219 -2.11 20.78 10.64
CA GLN A 219 -1.35 22.02 10.84
C GLN A 219 -0.93 22.24 12.31
N HIS A 220 -1.78 21.94 13.28
CA HIS A 220 -1.53 22.21 14.70
C HIS A 220 -0.84 21.05 15.43
N VAL A 221 -1.15 19.82 15.01
CA VAL A 221 -0.59 18.58 15.53
C VAL A 221 -0.14 17.78 14.31
N PRO A 222 1.03 18.09 13.73
CA PRO A 222 1.50 17.38 12.56
C PRO A 222 1.79 15.90 12.90
N PRO A 223 1.51 14.97 11.96
CA PRO A 223 1.71 13.56 12.22
C PRO A 223 3.22 13.22 12.32
N TYR A 224 3.58 12.21 13.11
CA TYR A 224 4.98 11.86 13.42
C TYR A 224 5.75 11.29 12.22
N ASP A 225 6.64 12.10 11.63
CA ASP A 225 7.31 11.76 10.36
C ASP A 225 8.61 10.94 10.53
N TRP A 226 8.91 10.48 11.74
CA TRP A 226 10.24 9.96 12.08
C TRP A 226 10.64 8.75 11.26
N GLY A 227 9.68 7.85 10.99
CA GLY A 227 9.83 6.66 10.15
C GLY A 227 9.46 6.85 8.68
N SER A 228 9.29 8.10 8.21
CA SER A 228 8.99 8.41 6.82
C SER A 228 10.16 8.05 5.91
N ILE A 229 9.87 7.33 4.82
CA ILE A 229 10.86 6.92 3.80
C ILE A 229 10.84 7.83 2.56
N SER A 230 9.93 8.81 2.56
CA SER A 230 9.73 9.70 1.42
C SER A 230 10.89 10.64 1.19
N LEU A 231 11.31 10.76 -0.07
CA LEU A 231 12.32 11.74 -0.49
C LEU A 231 11.82 13.19 -0.36
N TRP A 232 10.50 13.38 -0.27
CA TRP A 232 9.90 14.69 -0.04
C TRP A 232 10.49 15.39 1.19
N ARG A 233 10.90 14.65 2.22
CA ARG A 233 11.52 15.22 3.41
C ARG A 233 12.82 15.98 3.12
N TRP A 234 13.59 15.55 2.11
CA TRP A 234 14.89 16.14 1.78
C TRP A 234 14.81 17.12 0.61
N ILE A 235 14.01 16.83 -0.41
CA ILE A 235 13.96 17.62 -1.66
C ILE A 235 12.58 18.22 -1.95
N GLY A 236 11.61 18.04 -1.03
CA GLY A 236 10.29 18.63 -1.12
C GLY A 236 9.56 18.27 -2.43
N PRO A 237 8.83 19.24 -3.02
CA PRO A 237 8.11 19.06 -4.28
C PRO A 237 8.97 18.60 -5.46
N ALA A 238 10.31 18.78 -5.43
CA ALA A 238 11.18 18.31 -6.50
C ALA A 238 11.17 16.78 -6.64
N ALA A 239 10.80 16.03 -5.58
CA ALA A 239 10.62 14.59 -5.64
C ALA A 239 9.57 14.17 -6.70
N LEU A 240 8.58 15.02 -7.00
CA LEU A 240 7.53 14.74 -7.99
C LEU A 240 8.07 14.47 -9.40
N VAL A 241 9.30 14.88 -9.72
CA VAL A 241 10.00 14.51 -10.97
C VAL A 241 10.07 12.98 -11.15
N LEU A 242 10.08 12.21 -10.07
CA LEU A 242 10.07 10.74 -10.14
C LEU A 242 8.74 10.16 -10.66
N TRP A 243 7.64 10.91 -10.63
CA TRP A 243 6.43 10.50 -11.36
C TRP A 243 6.50 10.80 -12.85
N LEU A 244 7.27 11.82 -13.25
CA LEU A 244 7.36 12.22 -14.65
C LEU A 244 8.15 11.22 -15.50
N LEU A 245 9.25 10.67 -14.98
CA LEU A 245 10.13 9.80 -15.78
C LEU A 245 9.43 8.54 -16.32
N PRO A 246 8.63 7.76 -15.54
CA PRO A 246 7.90 6.62 -16.08
C PRO A 246 6.84 6.98 -17.15
N LEU A 247 6.33 8.22 -17.13
CA LEU A 247 5.36 8.72 -18.11
C LEU A 247 6.05 9.09 -19.43
N LEU A 248 7.25 9.66 -19.37
CA LEU A 248 8.02 10.08 -20.55
C LEU A 248 8.70 8.92 -21.28
N LEU A 249 9.01 7.82 -20.59
CA LEU A 249 9.67 6.67 -21.20
C LEU A 249 8.67 5.73 -21.92
N PRO A 250 9.09 5.09 -23.03
CA PRO A 250 8.30 4.09 -23.75
C PRO A 250 8.28 2.77 -22.97
N LEU A 251 7.52 2.75 -21.87
CA LEU A 251 7.31 1.59 -21.02
C LEU A 251 6.01 0.87 -21.36
N PRO A 252 6.00 -0.48 -21.35
CA PRO A 252 4.76 -1.25 -21.25
C PRO A 252 3.94 -0.81 -20.04
N ARG A 253 2.61 -0.94 -20.14
CA ARG A 253 1.67 -0.45 -19.12
C ARG A 253 1.98 -0.98 -17.73
N GLU A 254 2.30 -2.26 -17.63
CA GLU A 254 2.55 -2.99 -16.38
C GLU A 254 3.81 -2.45 -15.71
N ARG A 255 4.87 -2.24 -16.49
CA ARG A 255 6.13 -1.66 -15.99
C ARG A 255 5.96 -0.21 -15.61
N ARG A 256 5.19 0.57 -16.39
CA ARG A 256 4.85 1.95 -16.04
C ARG A 256 4.08 2.03 -14.73
N PHE A 257 3.07 1.17 -14.55
CA PHE A 257 2.31 1.07 -13.30
C PHE A 257 3.24 0.77 -12.12
N LEU A 258 4.08 -0.26 -12.21
CA LEU A 258 4.99 -0.63 -11.12
C LEU A 258 6.01 0.48 -10.82
N ALA A 259 6.53 1.17 -11.84
CA ALA A 259 7.45 2.29 -11.63
C ALA A 259 6.74 3.47 -10.94
N LEU A 260 5.52 3.81 -11.34
CA LEU A 260 4.73 4.86 -10.68
C LEU A 260 4.36 4.47 -9.23
N ALA A 261 3.97 3.22 -9.02
CA ALA A 261 3.68 2.66 -7.70
C ALA A 261 4.92 2.66 -6.79
N ALA A 262 6.10 2.37 -7.33
CA ALA A 262 7.37 2.48 -6.60
C ALA A 262 7.78 3.94 -6.35
N ALA A 263 7.42 4.86 -7.24
CA ALA A 263 7.64 6.29 -7.02
C ALA A 263 6.74 6.87 -5.92
N CYS A 264 5.51 6.36 -5.74
CA CYS A 264 4.59 6.85 -4.70
C CYS A 264 5.24 6.93 -3.30
N PRO A 265 5.86 5.86 -2.76
CA PRO A 265 6.60 5.92 -1.49
C PRO A 265 7.71 6.98 -1.43
N LEU A 266 8.34 7.28 -2.58
CA LEU A 266 9.46 8.22 -2.66
C LEU A 266 8.98 9.67 -2.75
N VAL A 267 7.82 9.94 -3.34
CA VAL A 267 7.37 11.32 -3.63
C VAL A 267 6.27 11.82 -2.74
N ILE A 268 5.51 10.94 -2.10
CA ILE A 268 4.36 11.35 -1.28
C ILE A 268 4.86 11.80 0.09
N PRO A 269 4.52 13.00 0.56
CA PRO A 269 4.92 13.43 1.89
C PRO A 269 4.37 12.46 2.94
N TYR A 270 5.14 12.22 3.99
CA TYR A 270 4.72 11.36 5.11
C TYR A 270 4.47 9.88 4.75
N PHE A 271 5.06 9.36 3.67
CA PHE A 271 4.95 7.93 3.38
C PHE A 271 5.74 7.12 4.42
N GLN A 272 5.03 6.41 5.31
CA GLN A 272 5.66 5.69 6.42
C GLN A 272 6.21 4.34 5.94
N SER A 273 7.25 3.84 6.62
CA SER A 273 7.86 2.55 6.27
C SER A 273 6.86 1.38 6.27
N ALA A 274 5.88 1.35 7.18
CA ALA A 274 4.85 0.33 7.24
C ALA A 274 3.98 0.30 5.96
N ASP A 275 3.80 1.44 5.29
CA ASP A 275 2.96 1.58 4.09
C ASP A 275 3.56 0.85 2.87
N LEU A 276 4.83 0.43 2.94
CA LEU A 276 5.49 -0.42 1.94
C LEU A 276 4.83 -1.79 1.75
N LEU A 277 4.00 -2.25 2.68
CA LEU A 277 3.17 -3.45 2.49
C LEU A 277 2.35 -3.38 1.18
N THR A 278 1.94 -2.17 0.78
CA THR A 278 1.25 -1.95 -0.50
C THR A 278 2.12 -2.34 -1.69
N LEU A 279 3.41 -2.00 -1.65
CA LEU A 279 4.37 -2.34 -2.70
C LEU A 279 4.76 -3.82 -2.66
N TYR A 280 4.83 -4.44 -1.48
CA TYR A 280 5.15 -5.87 -1.33
C TYR A 280 4.03 -6.80 -1.78
N ALA A 281 2.78 -6.33 -1.77
CA ALA A 281 1.67 -7.06 -2.39
C ALA A 281 1.77 -7.09 -3.92
N LEU A 282 2.51 -6.17 -4.55
CA LEU A 282 2.70 -6.11 -6.01
C LEU A 282 3.80 -7.10 -6.48
N PRO A 283 3.83 -7.45 -7.78
CA PRO A 283 4.85 -8.35 -8.35
C PRO A 283 6.21 -7.66 -8.52
N VAL A 284 6.84 -7.23 -7.41
CA VAL A 284 8.12 -6.50 -7.39
C VAL A 284 9.36 -7.40 -7.32
N GLY A 285 9.17 -8.72 -7.22
CA GLY A 285 10.26 -9.70 -7.05
C GLY A 285 10.71 -9.86 -5.58
N TRP A 286 11.63 -10.79 -5.31
CA TRP A 286 12.02 -11.10 -3.93
C TRP A 286 12.99 -10.08 -3.31
N LEU A 287 13.91 -9.52 -4.10
CA LEU A 287 15.00 -8.68 -3.57
C LEU A 287 14.46 -7.43 -2.87
N PRO A 288 13.53 -6.64 -3.44
CA PRO A 288 12.95 -5.50 -2.73
C PRO A 288 12.23 -5.90 -1.44
N VAL A 289 11.61 -7.09 -1.41
CA VAL A 289 10.90 -7.57 -0.22
C VAL A 289 11.89 -7.99 0.88
N LEU A 290 13.00 -8.65 0.52
CA LEU A 290 14.06 -8.95 1.47
C LEU A 290 14.75 -7.69 2.01
N LEU A 291 14.96 -6.67 1.17
CA LEU A 291 15.46 -5.37 1.63
C LEU A 291 14.49 -4.70 2.62
N GLY A 292 13.21 -5.05 2.61
CA GLY A 292 12.23 -4.63 3.62
C GLY A 292 12.60 -5.05 5.05
N ASN A 293 13.30 -6.17 5.20
CA ASN A 293 13.74 -6.68 6.49
C ASN A 293 14.94 -5.91 7.08
N LEU A 294 15.53 -4.95 6.36
CA LEU A 294 16.43 -3.97 6.98
C LEU A 294 15.74 -3.19 8.11
N GLY A 295 14.40 -3.14 8.12
CA GLY A 295 13.62 -2.55 9.21
C GLY A 295 13.85 -3.20 10.57
N PHE A 296 14.26 -4.48 10.63
CA PHE A 296 14.62 -5.13 11.90
C PHE A 296 15.82 -4.47 12.60
N LEU A 297 16.65 -3.72 11.86
CA LEU A 297 17.73 -2.91 12.44
C LEU A 297 17.21 -1.73 13.27
N PHE A 298 15.90 -1.46 13.28
CA PHE A 298 15.25 -0.44 14.12
C PHE A 298 15.59 -0.58 15.61
N PHE A 299 15.76 -1.81 16.11
CA PHE A 299 16.07 -2.02 17.52
C PHE A 299 17.45 -1.50 17.94
N GLU A 300 18.39 -1.39 16.98
CA GLU A 300 19.74 -0.87 17.21
C GLU A 300 19.87 0.60 16.78
N TYR A 301 19.37 0.92 15.57
CA TYR A 301 19.58 2.22 14.94
C TYR A 301 18.35 3.15 14.98
N GLY A 302 17.28 2.73 15.67
CA GLY A 302 16.03 3.47 15.78
C GLY A 302 15.43 3.83 14.42
N PHE A 303 14.80 5.02 14.36
CA PHE A 303 14.11 5.50 13.16
C PHE A 303 15.01 5.67 11.92
N GLN A 304 16.34 5.72 12.08
CA GLN A 304 17.26 5.81 10.93
C GLN A 304 17.23 4.54 10.07
N ALA A 305 17.15 3.36 10.71
CA ALA A 305 17.00 2.09 9.97
C ALA A 305 15.70 2.06 9.16
N LEU A 306 14.61 2.59 9.71
CA LEU A 306 13.34 2.68 8.99
C LEU A 306 13.45 3.61 7.78
N ARG A 307 14.18 4.73 7.89
CA ARG A 307 14.39 5.65 6.77
C ARG A 307 15.13 4.97 5.63
N TRP A 308 16.13 4.14 5.90
CA TRP A 308 16.90 3.42 4.86
C TRP A 308 16.03 2.55 3.95
N LEU A 309 14.82 2.18 4.39
CA LEU A 309 13.86 1.46 3.58
C LEU A 309 13.41 2.22 2.32
N TRP A 310 13.75 3.50 2.14
CA TRP A 310 13.63 4.20 0.85
C TRP A 310 14.37 3.45 -0.29
N ILE A 311 15.39 2.66 0.04
CA ILE A 311 16.11 1.80 -0.92
C ILE A 311 15.20 0.78 -1.60
N VAL A 312 14.14 0.33 -0.92
CA VAL A 312 13.17 -0.65 -1.44
C VAL A 312 12.46 -0.09 -2.68
N PRO A 313 11.65 0.98 -2.59
CA PRO A 313 10.99 1.56 -3.76
C PRO A 313 12.00 2.07 -4.80
N MET A 314 13.13 2.63 -4.38
CA MET A 314 14.17 3.06 -5.32
C MET A 314 14.73 1.91 -6.14
N SER A 315 14.98 0.74 -5.54
CA SER A 315 15.50 -0.43 -6.25
C SER A 315 14.52 -0.93 -7.33
N VAL A 316 13.22 -0.99 -7.02
CA VAL A 316 12.16 -1.34 -7.99
C VAL A 316 12.12 -0.31 -9.12
N TYR A 317 12.13 0.97 -8.75
CA TYR A 317 12.06 2.09 -9.68
C TYR A 317 13.23 2.08 -10.68
N LEU A 318 14.47 1.98 -10.18
CA LEU A 318 15.67 1.96 -11.02
C LEU A 318 15.75 0.68 -11.88
N ALA A 319 15.35 -0.48 -11.34
CA ALA A 319 15.33 -1.73 -12.09
C ALA A 319 14.40 -1.67 -13.33
N ILE A 320 13.34 -0.87 -13.27
CA ILE A 320 12.43 -0.65 -14.40
C ILE A 320 12.96 0.43 -15.35
N LEU A 321 13.45 1.55 -14.84
CA LEU A 321 13.82 2.71 -15.67
C LEU A 321 15.16 2.56 -16.38
N LEU A 322 16.21 2.07 -15.71
CA LEU A 322 17.56 2.01 -16.29
C LEU A 322 17.60 1.28 -17.64
N PRO A 323 16.95 0.10 -17.80
CA PRO A 323 16.91 -0.59 -19.10
C PRO A 323 16.13 0.17 -20.17
N ALA A 324 15.09 0.93 -19.78
CA ALA A 324 14.30 1.72 -20.71
C ALA A 324 15.05 2.97 -21.19
N VAL A 325 15.75 3.65 -20.28
CA VAL A 325 16.64 4.78 -20.61
C VAL A 325 17.77 4.33 -21.51
N TYR A 326 18.44 3.22 -21.18
CA TYR A 326 19.52 2.66 -21.99
C TYR A 326 19.07 2.37 -23.43
N ARG A 327 17.92 1.70 -23.61
CA ARG A 327 17.34 1.45 -24.95
C ARG A 327 17.03 2.75 -25.69
N ALA A 328 16.37 3.70 -25.04
CA ALA A 328 16.02 4.98 -25.67
C ALA A 328 17.25 5.79 -26.13
N ILE A 329 18.32 5.80 -25.35
CA ILE A 329 19.60 6.44 -25.71
C ILE A 329 20.25 5.70 -26.88
N ARG A 330 20.37 4.38 -26.78
CA ARG A 330 20.97 3.52 -27.80
C ARG A 330 20.28 3.70 -29.15
N ASP A 331 18.95 3.62 -29.18
CA ASP A 331 18.16 3.69 -30.40
C ASP A 331 18.27 5.08 -31.06
N LYS A 332 18.34 6.17 -30.27
CA LYS A 332 18.62 7.53 -30.78
C LYS A 332 20.01 7.66 -31.40
N ILE A 333 21.04 7.03 -30.83
CA ILE A 333 22.41 7.07 -31.34
C ILE A 333 22.50 6.33 -32.69
N PHE A 334 21.89 5.15 -32.80
CA PHE A 334 21.92 4.38 -34.05
C PHE A 334 21.06 4.97 -35.16
N ALA A 335 19.91 5.58 -34.83
CA ALA A 335 19.07 6.26 -35.81
C ALA A 335 19.80 7.41 -36.52
N ARG A 336 20.64 8.16 -35.80
CA ARG A 336 21.46 9.24 -36.40
C ARG A 336 22.49 8.69 -37.40
N ARG A 337 23.16 7.59 -37.06
CA ARG A 337 24.16 6.97 -37.96
C ARG A 337 23.59 6.36 -39.23
N GLY A 338 22.30 6.01 -39.23
CA GLY A 338 21.60 5.49 -40.41
C GLY A 338 21.25 6.55 -41.44
N ASN A 339 21.16 7.84 -41.05
CA ASN A 339 20.81 8.94 -41.95
C ASN A 339 22.02 9.61 -42.60
N ASP A 340 23.24 9.36 -42.11
CA ASP A 340 24.48 9.92 -42.66
C ASP A 340 25.10 9.01 -43.76
N ARG A 341 24.37 7.99 -44.21
CA ARG A 341 24.71 7.10 -45.34
C ARG A 341 23.62 7.18 -46.37
#